data_AF-A0A3L8DQQ7-F1
#
_entry.id   AF-A0A3L8DQQ7-F1
#
_cell.length_a   1.000
_cell.length_b   1.000
_cell.length_c   1.000
_cell.angle_alpha   90.00
_cell.angle_beta   90.00
_cell.angle_gamma   90.00
#
_symmetry.space_group_name_H-M   'P 1'
#
loop_
_entity.id
_entity.type
_entity.pdbx_description
1 polymer ?
#
loop_
_entity_poly.entity_id
_entity_poly.type
_entity_poly.pdbx_seq_one_letter_code
_entity_poly.pdbx_strand_id
1 'polypeptide(L)'
;MILILLLSVIVVLFVWNYYVHYGSRKGRLINRIPGPAPVFPIGGNVLEYQQSHEALWKLLRYETDFYYPIIKIWCFFVPVVSIRHPDDLKIVLSPMKHLEKSAIYDILLSWFNTGLLTSAGDKWHARRKILTPAFHFNILRQFVDILIEEGEQMTKSLKDGKGAVEEDLIPFLSEYTLNAICETAMGTSLKGLGAFQKKYRQAVHKMGLLLVYRLVRPWLHPILFGGLLFDISPPGFLQRKLLRILQGFTDKIIAERKLYHERTGDRYLKIFENDKMTEEDNTYIGST
;
A
#
# COMPACT_ATOMS: atom_id res chain seq x y z
N MET A 1 -9.01 -40.24 -19.08
CA MET A 1 -7.83 -39.76 -18.32
C MET A 1 -7.97 -38.31 -17.87
N ILE A 2 -8.18 -37.33 -18.77
CA ILE A 2 -8.34 -35.91 -18.40
C ILE A 2 -9.48 -35.67 -17.40
N LEU A 3 -10.65 -36.29 -17.64
CA LEU A 3 -11.81 -36.12 -16.76
C LEU A 3 -11.57 -36.67 -15.34
N ILE A 4 -10.82 -37.78 -15.22
CA ILE A 4 -10.43 -38.38 -13.94
C ILE A 4 -9.43 -37.49 -13.21
N LEU A 5 -8.48 -36.88 -13.94
CA LEU A 5 -7.53 -35.91 -13.38
C LEU A 5 -8.23 -34.64 -12.88
N LEU A 6 -9.20 -34.12 -13.63
CA LEU A 6 -9.99 -32.96 -13.19
C LEU A 6 -10.80 -33.29 -11.94
N LEU A 7 -11.43 -34.47 -11.91
CA LEU A 7 -12.23 -34.91 -10.77
C LEU A 7 -11.37 -35.16 -9.53
N SER A 8 -10.16 -35.73 -9.69
CA SER A 8 -9.23 -35.90 -8.58
C SER A 8 -8.74 -34.56 -8.01
N VAL A 9 -8.43 -33.57 -8.86
CA VAL A 9 -8.09 -32.21 -8.43
C VAL A 9 -9.24 -31.58 -7.64
N ILE A 10 -10.48 -31.72 -8.11
CA ILE A 10 -11.65 -31.21 -7.40
C ILE A 10 -11.78 -31.86 -6.02
N VAL A 11 -11.66 -33.19 -5.92
CA VAL A 11 -11.72 -33.90 -4.64
C VAL A 11 -10.61 -33.42 -3.69
N VAL A 12 -9.38 -33.27 -4.18
CA VAL A 12 -8.26 -32.73 -3.38
C VAL A 12 -8.57 -31.32 -2.87
N LEU A 13 -9.14 -30.45 -3.70
CA LEU A 13 -9.53 -29.09 -3.29
C LEU A 13 -10.62 -29.10 -2.20
N PHE A 14 -11.61 -29.99 -2.29
CA PHE A 14 -12.64 -30.13 -1.25
C PHE A 14 -12.08 -30.70 0.06
N VAL A 15 -11.21 -31.71 -0.01
CA VAL A 15 -10.53 -32.26 1.18
C VAL A 15 -9.64 -31.21 1.82
N TRP A 16 -8.89 -30.46 1.01
CA TRP A 16 -8.07 -29.35 1.49
C TRP A 16 -8.90 -28.24 2.12
N ASN A 17 -10.01 -27.85 1.48
CA ASN A 17 -10.96 -26.90 2.03
C ASN A 17 -11.45 -27.36 3.41
N TYR A 18 -11.97 -28.58 3.51
CA TYR A 18 -12.45 -29.13 4.77
C TYR A 18 -11.34 -29.15 5.84
N TYR A 19 -10.13 -29.57 5.47
CA TYR A 19 -8.99 -29.57 6.37
C TYR A 19 -8.64 -28.15 6.87
N VAL A 20 -8.57 -27.16 6.00
CA VAL A 20 -8.24 -25.78 6.39
C VAL A 20 -9.29 -25.20 7.33
N HIS A 21 -10.58 -25.38 7.01
CA HIS A 21 -11.69 -24.79 7.76
C HIS A 21 -11.98 -25.53 9.08
N TYR A 22 -11.97 -26.86 9.08
CA TYR A 22 -12.43 -27.68 10.21
C TYR A 22 -11.35 -28.60 10.78
N GLY A 23 -10.48 -29.15 9.93
CA GLY A 23 -9.43 -30.09 10.34
C GLY A 23 -8.25 -29.44 11.09
N SER A 24 -7.90 -28.21 10.74
CA SER A 24 -6.76 -27.50 11.31
C SER A 24 -7.14 -26.80 12.62
N ARG A 25 -6.22 -26.75 13.60
CA ARG A 25 -6.42 -26.00 14.86
C ARG A 25 -6.72 -24.52 14.57
N LYS A 26 -6.02 -23.93 13.59
CA LYS A 26 -6.21 -22.53 13.18
C LYS A 26 -7.63 -22.30 12.64
N GLY A 27 -8.09 -23.13 11.71
CA GLY A 27 -9.45 -23.06 11.15
C GLY A 27 -10.53 -23.16 12.22
N ARG A 28 -10.40 -24.11 13.15
CA ARG A 28 -11.35 -24.24 14.27
C ARG A 28 -11.40 -23.01 15.18
N LEU A 29 -10.25 -22.42 15.50
CA LEU A 29 -10.19 -21.21 16.32
C LEU A 29 -10.81 -20.01 15.59
N ILE A 30 -10.45 -19.83 14.31
CA ILE A 30 -11.00 -18.80 13.45
C ILE A 30 -12.53 -18.96 13.32
N ASN A 31 -13.03 -20.19 13.18
CA ASN A 31 -14.47 -20.45 13.08
C ASN A 31 -15.28 -20.17 14.35
N ARG A 32 -14.64 -19.87 15.49
CA ARG A 32 -15.32 -19.35 16.68
C ARG A 32 -15.61 -17.85 16.58
N ILE A 33 -14.96 -17.13 15.67
CA ILE A 33 -15.20 -15.70 15.44
C ILE A 33 -16.47 -15.57 14.59
N PRO A 34 -17.42 -14.71 14.98
CA PRO A 34 -18.64 -14.48 14.24
C PRO A 34 -18.34 -13.82 12.89
N GLY A 35 -19.25 -14.02 11.93
CA GLY A 35 -19.13 -13.48 10.59
C GLY A 35 -20.06 -14.19 9.62
N PRO A 36 -20.17 -13.70 8.38
CA PRO A 36 -21.05 -14.29 7.39
C PRO A 36 -20.67 -15.74 7.13
N ALA A 37 -21.68 -16.60 6.99
CA ALA A 37 -21.46 -17.97 6.56
C ALA A 37 -20.90 -17.96 5.13
N PRO A 38 -19.94 -18.85 4.81
CA PRO A 38 -19.43 -18.94 3.44
C PRO A 38 -20.54 -19.39 2.49
N VAL A 39 -20.89 -18.55 1.52
CA VAL A 39 -21.93 -18.84 0.52
C VAL A 39 -21.51 -19.99 -0.39
N PHE A 40 -20.21 -20.10 -0.70
CA PHE A 40 -19.67 -21.13 -1.57
C PHE A 40 -18.70 -22.04 -0.82
N PRO A 41 -18.73 -23.37 -1.04
CA PRO A 41 -17.87 -24.32 -0.34
C PRO A 41 -16.38 -23.98 -0.43
N ILE A 42 -15.89 -23.60 -1.61
CA ILE A 42 -14.47 -23.28 -1.84
C ILE A 42 -14.24 -21.76 -1.91
N GLY A 43 -15.18 -21.00 -2.47
CA GLY A 43 -15.05 -19.56 -2.69
C GLY A 43 -15.23 -18.69 -1.44
N GLY A 44 -15.77 -19.23 -0.36
CA GLY A 44 -16.08 -18.46 0.85
C GLY A 44 -17.05 -17.33 0.55
N ASN A 45 -16.73 -16.12 1.02
CA ASN A 45 -17.53 -14.91 0.81
C ASN A 45 -17.04 -14.03 -0.35
N VAL A 46 -16.02 -14.48 -1.10
CA VAL A 46 -15.32 -13.64 -2.09
C VAL A 46 -16.24 -13.01 -3.12
N LEU A 47 -17.27 -13.74 -3.57
CA LEU A 47 -18.22 -13.26 -4.58
C LEU A 47 -19.12 -12.13 -4.05
N GLU A 48 -19.42 -12.10 -2.75
CA GLU A 48 -20.23 -11.04 -2.14
C GLU A 48 -19.50 -9.70 -2.16
N TYR A 49 -18.17 -9.73 -2.00
CA TYR A 49 -17.31 -8.54 -2.02
C TYR A 49 -16.95 -8.05 -3.44
N GLN A 50 -17.43 -8.70 -4.50
CA GLN A 50 -17.20 -8.26 -5.89
C GLN A 50 -18.18 -7.17 -6.33
N GLN A 51 -18.23 -6.09 -5.56
CA GLN A 51 -19.13 -4.97 -5.78
C GLN A 51 -18.40 -3.77 -6.38
N SER A 52 -19.17 -2.73 -6.74
CA SER A 52 -18.60 -1.41 -6.98
C SER A 52 -17.89 -0.90 -5.72
N HIS A 53 -16.92 0.02 -5.86
CA HIS A 53 -16.15 0.54 -4.72
C HIS A 53 -17.05 1.10 -3.60
N GLU A 54 -18.12 1.82 -3.97
CA GLU A 54 -19.07 2.39 -3.02
C GLU A 54 -19.89 1.31 -2.32
N ALA A 55 -20.42 0.33 -3.07
CA ALA A 55 -21.21 -0.75 -2.51
C ALA A 55 -20.38 -1.65 -1.60
N LEU A 56 -19.12 -1.93 -1.98
CA LEU A 56 -18.17 -2.64 -1.14
C LEU A 56 -17.91 -1.89 0.18
N TRP A 57 -17.70 -0.58 0.12
CA TRP A 57 -17.49 0.24 1.31
C TRP A 57 -18.72 0.24 2.24
N LYS A 58 -19.92 0.34 1.68
CA LYS A 58 -21.18 0.25 2.44
C LYS A 58 -21.35 -1.13 3.08
N LEU A 59 -21.08 -2.21 2.33
CA LEU A 59 -21.14 -3.58 2.83
C LEU A 59 -20.17 -3.80 3.99
N LEU A 60 -18.90 -3.41 3.83
CA LEU A 60 -17.89 -3.57 4.88
C LEU A 60 -18.27 -2.82 6.17
N ARG A 61 -18.83 -1.60 6.05
CA ARG A 61 -19.32 -0.87 7.23
C ARG A 61 -20.50 -1.59 7.89
N TYR A 62 -21.51 -1.95 7.10
CA TYR A 62 -22.69 -2.66 7.61
C TYR A 62 -22.31 -3.95 8.35
N GLU A 63 -21.50 -4.80 7.74
CA GLU A 63 -21.10 -6.07 8.37
C GLU A 63 -20.25 -5.86 9.62
N THR A 64 -19.31 -4.93 9.58
CA THR A 64 -18.45 -4.68 10.75
C THR A 64 -19.20 -4.01 11.90
N ASP A 65 -20.28 -3.28 11.64
CA ASP A 65 -21.20 -2.79 12.67
C ASP A 65 -22.09 -3.93 13.21
N PHE A 66 -22.63 -4.78 12.33
CA PHE A 66 -23.51 -5.90 12.70
C PHE A 66 -22.79 -6.95 13.56
N TYR A 67 -21.54 -7.28 13.23
CA TYR A 67 -20.73 -8.27 13.93
C TYR A 67 -19.77 -7.65 14.97
N TYR A 68 -20.01 -6.41 15.41
CA TYR A 68 -19.20 -5.79 16.47
C TYR A 68 -19.13 -6.70 17.71
N PRO A 69 -17.94 -6.90 18.32
CA PRO A 69 -16.68 -6.17 18.14
C PRO A 69 -15.68 -6.71 17.10
N ILE A 70 -15.91 -7.94 16.60
CA ILE A 70 -14.95 -8.67 15.78
C ILE A 70 -15.68 -9.49 14.72
N ILE A 71 -15.19 -9.42 13.48
CA ILE A 71 -15.75 -10.17 12.35
C ILE A 71 -14.67 -10.97 11.64
N LYS A 72 -15.04 -12.16 11.17
CA LYS A 72 -14.23 -12.99 10.27
C LYS A 72 -14.92 -13.15 8.93
N ILE A 73 -14.12 -13.04 7.87
CA ILE A 73 -14.48 -13.34 6.49
C ILE A 73 -13.53 -14.42 5.97
N TRP A 74 -14.04 -15.42 5.25
CA TRP A 74 -13.20 -16.40 4.57
C TRP A 74 -13.05 -16.05 3.09
N CYS A 75 -11.80 -15.83 2.67
CA CYS A 75 -11.40 -15.66 1.28
C CYS A 75 -10.69 -16.92 0.79
N PHE A 76 -11.45 -17.84 0.19
CA PHE A 76 -10.99 -19.21 -0.11
C PHE A 76 -10.48 -19.94 1.14
N PHE A 77 -9.17 -20.15 1.23
CA PHE A 77 -8.47 -20.82 2.32
C PHE A 77 -7.81 -19.82 3.29
N VAL A 78 -7.98 -18.52 3.05
CA VAL A 78 -7.35 -17.45 3.84
C VAL A 78 -8.41 -16.73 4.64
N PRO A 79 -8.34 -16.75 5.98
CA PRO A 79 -9.25 -15.99 6.81
C PRO A 79 -8.76 -14.54 6.93
N VAL A 80 -9.70 -13.60 6.87
CA VAL A 80 -9.49 -12.19 7.16
C VAL A 80 -10.31 -11.86 8.40
N VAL A 81 -9.63 -11.37 9.45
CA VAL A 81 -10.28 -10.99 10.70
C VAL A 81 -10.17 -9.48 10.85
N SER A 82 -11.29 -8.82 11.08
CA SER A 82 -11.37 -7.38 11.36
C SER A 82 -11.76 -7.19 12.82
N ILE A 83 -10.93 -6.46 13.56
CA ILE A 83 -11.11 -6.13 14.97
C ILE A 83 -11.45 -4.65 15.04
N ARG A 84 -12.54 -4.28 15.74
CA ARG A 84 -12.97 -2.89 15.86
C ARG A 84 -12.99 -2.34 17.28
N HIS A 85 -13.03 -3.20 18.30
CA HIS A 85 -13.01 -2.73 19.69
C HIS A 85 -11.64 -2.09 20.02
N PRO A 86 -11.59 -0.85 20.55
CA PRO A 86 -10.32 -0.19 20.89
C PRO A 86 -9.42 -0.99 21.83
N ASP A 87 -10.00 -1.64 22.86
CA ASP A 87 -9.22 -2.45 23.80
C ASP A 87 -8.56 -3.67 23.13
N ASP A 88 -9.27 -4.32 22.21
CA ASP A 88 -8.73 -5.45 21.44
C ASP A 88 -7.65 -4.98 20.44
N LEU A 89 -7.90 -3.85 19.77
CA LEU A 89 -6.92 -3.22 18.89
C LEU A 89 -5.63 -2.87 19.66
N LYS A 90 -5.74 -2.37 20.89
CA LYS A 90 -4.58 -2.05 21.73
C LYS A 90 -3.73 -3.29 21.98
N ILE A 91 -4.34 -4.45 22.26
CA ILE A 91 -3.62 -5.71 22.50
C ILE A 91 -2.80 -6.14 21.27
N VAL A 92 -3.33 -5.92 20.06
CA VAL A 92 -2.67 -6.34 18.81
C VAL A 92 -1.65 -5.30 18.33
N LEU A 93 -1.97 -4.00 18.39
CA LEU A 93 -1.19 -2.93 17.78
C LEU A 93 -0.11 -2.33 18.71
N SER A 94 -0.27 -2.44 20.03
CA SER A 94 0.71 -1.86 20.97
C SER A 94 2.03 -2.61 21.02
N PRO A 95 2.06 -3.96 21.01
CA PRO A 95 3.32 -4.70 21.06
C PRO A 95 4.05 -4.68 19.71
N MET A 96 5.36 -4.46 19.71
CA MET A 96 6.21 -4.60 18.50
C MET A 96 6.42 -6.06 18.04
N LYS A 97 5.67 -7.02 18.58
CA LYS A 97 5.80 -8.45 18.25
C LYS A 97 5.04 -8.86 16.98
N HIS A 98 4.09 -8.03 16.52
CA HIS A 98 3.22 -8.33 15.38
C HIS A 98 3.54 -7.43 14.17
N LEU A 99 4.82 -7.34 13.81
CA LEU A 99 5.29 -6.48 12.70
C LEU A 99 5.24 -7.15 11.33
N GLU A 100 4.92 -8.45 11.28
CA GLU A 100 4.75 -9.18 10.02
C GLU A 100 3.62 -8.59 9.18
N LYS A 101 3.88 -8.48 7.88
CA LYS A 101 2.88 -7.95 6.94
C LYS A 101 1.93 -9.06 6.50
N SER A 102 0.66 -8.71 6.37
CA SER A 102 -0.34 -9.59 5.78
C SER A 102 0.05 -9.93 4.34
N ALA A 103 -0.33 -11.13 3.87
CA ALA A 103 -0.18 -11.53 2.47
C ALA A 103 -0.78 -10.50 1.50
N ILE A 104 -1.78 -9.71 1.93
CA ILE A 104 -2.35 -8.60 1.16
C ILE A 104 -1.27 -7.63 0.66
N TYR A 105 -0.17 -7.44 1.39
CA TYR A 105 0.93 -6.57 0.98
C TYR A 105 1.73 -7.13 -0.21
N ASP A 106 1.59 -8.41 -0.56
CA ASP A 106 2.34 -9.03 -1.66
C ASP A 106 1.99 -8.40 -3.00
N ILE A 107 0.75 -7.91 -3.18
CA ILE A 107 0.34 -7.21 -4.40
C ILE A 107 1.12 -5.89 -4.59
N LEU A 108 1.63 -5.30 -3.51
CA LEU A 108 2.40 -4.05 -3.50
C LEU A 108 3.88 -4.28 -3.81
N LEU A 109 4.38 -5.50 -3.64
CA LEU A 109 5.82 -5.81 -3.79
C LEU A 109 6.34 -5.48 -5.20
N SER A 110 5.55 -5.71 -6.24
CA SER A 110 5.95 -5.37 -7.61
C SER A 110 6.17 -3.87 -7.85
N TRP A 111 5.56 -3.01 -7.03
CA TRP A 111 5.72 -1.56 -7.13
C TRP A 111 6.73 -1.02 -6.12
N PHE A 112 6.56 -1.34 -4.84
CA PHE A 112 7.36 -0.78 -3.75
C PHE A 112 8.58 -1.64 -3.36
N ASN A 113 8.76 -2.80 -4.00
CA ASN A 113 9.70 -3.83 -3.58
C ASN A 113 9.55 -4.10 -2.08
N THR A 114 10.64 -4.42 -1.39
CA THR A 114 10.68 -4.60 0.06
C THR A 114 10.97 -3.27 0.78
N GLY A 115 10.15 -2.26 0.50
CA GLY A 115 10.12 -0.89 1.04
C GLY A 115 9.78 -0.78 2.54
N LEU A 116 9.69 0.46 3.06
CA LEU A 116 9.24 0.70 4.46
C LEU A 116 7.81 0.16 4.69
N LEU A 117 6.93 0.29 3.70
CA LEU A 117 5.54 -0.15 3.79
C LEU A 117 5.40 -1.69 3.80
N THR A 118 6.26 -2.39 3.05
CA THR A 118 6.11 -3.82 2.74
C THR A 118 7.12 -4.73 3.45
N SER A 119 8.18 -4.19 4.05
CA SER A 119 9.13 -4.97 4.85
C SER A 119 8.63 -5.21 6.28
N ALA A 120 9.16 -6.26 6.91
CA ALA A 120 8.94 -6.64 8.29
C ALA A 120 10.28 -6.86 9.03
N GLY A 121 10.21 -7.06 10.35
CA GLY A 121 11.37 -7.38 11.20
C GLY A 121 12.52 -6.37 11.12
N ASP A 122 13.75 -6.86 11.17
CA ASP A 122 14.97 -6.04 11.21
C ASP A 122 15.10 -5.12 10.00
N LYS A 123 14.69 -5.59 8.82
CA LYS A 123 14.72 -4.80 7.59
C LYS A 123 13.81 -3.58 7.68
N TRP A 124 12.64 -3.73 8.29
CA TRP A 124 11.74 -2.62 8.56
C TRP A 124 12.33 -1.66 9.59
N HIS A 125 12.88 -2.18 10.69
CA HIS A 125 13.50 -1.37 11.74
C HIS A 125 14.64 -0.51 11.19
N ALA A 126 15.55 -1.09 10.41
CA ALA A 126 16.66 -0.37 9.80
C ALA A 126 16.17 0.77 8.88
N ARG A 127 15.19 0.49 8.02
CA ARG A 127 14.60 1.49 7.11
C ARG A 127 13.87 2.59 7.88
N ARG A 128 13.13 2.24 8.93
CA ARG A 128 12.43 3.20 9.78
C ARG A 128 13.42 4.11 10.50
N LYS A 129 14.52 3.57 11.04
CA LYS A 129 15.59 4.36 11.67
C LYS A 129 16.18 5.39 10.72
N ILE A 130 16.41 5.01 9.45
CA ILE A 130 16.96 5.91 8.43
C ILE A 130 15.97 7.02 8.05
N LEU A 131 14.68 6.71 7.94
CA LEU A 131 13.67 7.64 7.40
C LEU A 131 13.03 8.56 8.46
N THR A 132 12.98 8.15 9.72
CA THR A 132 12.29 8.92 10.78
C THR A 132 12.79 10.38 10.93
N PRO A 133 14.10 10.67 10.85
CA PRO A 133 14.60 12.05 10.95
C PRO A 133 14.06 12.99 9.86
N ALA A 134 13.72 12.48 8.68
CA ALA A 134 13.16 13.28 7.59
C ALA A 134 11.74 13.82 7.89
N PHE A 135 11.09 13.30 8.94
CA PHE A 135 9.78 13.76 9.41
C PHE A 135 9.89 14.52 10.75
N HIS A 136 11.10 14.89 11.16
CA HIS A 136 11.31 15.74 12.33
C HIS A 136 10.81 17.16 12.08
N PHE A 137 10.30 17.83 13.12
CA PHE A 137 9.63 19.14 12.98
C PHE A 137 10.52 20.21 12.32
N ASN A 138 11.83 20.17 12.54
CA ASN A 138 12.78 21.09 11.90
C ASN A 138 12.82 20.94 10.37
N ILE A 139 12.69 19.70 9.88
CA ILE A 139 12.62 19.42 8.44
C ILE A 139 11.23 19.80 7.91
N LEU A 140 10.17 19.43 8.62
CA LEU A 140 8.80 19.75 8.21
C LEU A 140 8.54 21.26 8.08
N ARG A 141 9.18 22.09 8.92
CA ARG A 141 9.10 23.56 8.79
C ARG A 141 9.60 24.06 7.44
N GLN A 142 10.62 23.42 6.86
CA GLN A 142 11.16 23.78 5.54
C GLN A 142 10.20 23.41 4.40
N PHE A 143 9.27 22.47 4.65
CA PHE A 143 8.26 22.07 3.67
C PHE A 143 7.04 22.98 3.64
N VAL A 144 6.84 23.81 4.68
CA VAL A 144 5.66 24.69 4.80
C VAL A 144 5.55 25.64 3.61
N ASP A 145 6.66 26.25 3.19
CA ASP A 145 6.67 27.19 2.07
C ASP A 145 6.18 26.53 0.77
N ILE A 146 6.63 25.30 0.50
CA ILE A 146 6.22 24.51 -0.67
C ILE A 146 4.73 24.15 -0.57
N LEU A 147 4.25 23.76 0.62
CA LEU A 147 2.84 23.42 0.82
C LEU A 147 1.93 24.64 0.64
N ILE A 148 2.37 25.81 1.08
CA ILE A 148 1.66 27.09 0.86
C ILE A 148 1.62 27.39 -0.64
N GLU A 149 2.76 27.32 -1.34
CA GLU A 149 2.84 27.59 -2.77
C GLU A 149 1.88 26.70 -3.58
N GLU A 150 1.89 25.38 -3.35
CA GLU A 150 0.96 24.46 -4.01
C GLU A 150 -0.51 24.75 -3.65
N GLY A 151 -0.78 25.12 -2.41
CA GLY A 151 -2.13 25.49 -1.96
C GLY A 151 -2.65 26.77 -2.62
N GLU A 152 -1.79 27.78 -2.80
CA GLU A 152 -2.10 29.00 -3.52
C GLU A 152 -2.34 28.73 -5.01
N GLN A 153 -1.50 27.90 -5.64
CA GLN A 153 -1.69 27.50 -7.03
C GLN A 153 -2.99 26.73 -7.25
N MET A 154 -3.30 25.80 -6.34
CA MET A 154 -4.57 25.06 -6.34
C MET A 154 -5.77 26.02 -6.27
N THR A 155 -5.73 26.97 -5.34
CA THR A 155 -6.80 27.96 -5.15
C THR A 155 -6.92 28.89 -6.36
N LYS A 156 -5.80 29.29 -6.95
CA LYS A 156 -5.78 30.12 -8.16
C LYS A 156 -6.40 29.38 -9.35
N SER A 157 -6.05 28.11 -9.55
CA SER A 157 -6.63 27.28 -10.61
C SER A 157 -8.15 27.16 -10.50
N LEU A 158 -8.69 27.05 -9.29
CA LEU A 158 -10.14 27.02 -9.07
C LEU A 158 -10.80 28.37 -9.38
N LYS A 159 -10.14 29.48 -9.05
CA LYS A 159 -10.64 30.84 -9.35
C LYS A 159 -10.61 31.16 -10.84
N ASP A 160 -9.59 30.68 -11.55
CA ASP A 160 -9.38 30.92 -12.98
C ASP A 160 -10.22 29.96 -13.86
N GLY A 161 -10.85 28.94 -13.26
CA GLY A 161 -11.78 28.02 -13.93
C GLY A 161 -12.99 28.74 -14.52
N LYS A 162 -13.32 28.46 -15.79
CA LYS A 162 -14.43 29.12 -16.50
C LYS A 162 -15.79 28.60 -16.01
N GLY A 163 -16.38 29.29 -15.02
CA GLY A 163 -17.78 29.09 -14.61
C GLY A 163 -18.01 27.87 -13.72
N ALA A 164 -19.27 27.46 -13.56
CA ALA A 164 -19.67 26.29 -12.78
C ALA A 164 -19.26 25.00 -13.49
N VAL A 165 -17.99 24.62 -13.36
CA VAL A 165 -17.45 23.35 -13.85
C VAL A 165 -17.55 22.34 -12.71
N GLU A 166 -18.26 21.23 -12.95
CA GLU A 166 -18.13 20.04 -12.11
C GLU A 166 -16.73 19.45 -12.31
N GLU A 167 -15.81 19.79 -11.40
CA GLU A 167 -14.47 19.19 -11.39
C GLU A 167 -14.43 17.93 -10.51
N ASP A 168 -13.85 16.85 -11.04
CA ASP A 168 -13.54 15.67 -10.23
C ASP A 168 -12.40 16.02 -9.24
N LEU A 169 -12.75 16.04 -7.95
CA LEU A 169 -11.83 16.43 -6.87
C LEU A 169 -10.65 15.47 -6.73
N ILE A 170 -10.79 14.17 -7.07
CA ILE A 170 -9.71 13.21 -6.83
C ILE A 170 -8.50 13.50 -7.74
N PRO A 171 -8.64 13.55 -9.08
CA PRO A 171 -7.54 13.91 -9.98
C PRO A 171 -7.01 15.32 -9.70
N PHE A 172 -7.90 16.27 -9.37
CA PHE A 172 -7.55 17.65 -9.07
C PHE A 172 -6.63 17.76 -7.84
N LEU A 173 -7.06 17.24 -6.68
CA LEU A 173 -6.27 17.26 -5.45
C LEU A 173 -5.00 16.40 -5.57
N SER A 174 -5.08 15.27 -6.29
CA SER A 174 -3.91 14.41 -6.54
C SER A 174 -2.81 15.13 -7.31
N GLU A 175 -3.15 16.13 -8.14
CA GLU A 175 -2.18 16.87 -8.92
C GLU A 175 -1.27 17.73 -8.01
N TYR A 176 -1.87 18.52 -7.13
CA TYR A 176 -1.15 19.42 -6.22
C TYR A 176 -0.45 18.66 -5.09
N THR A 177 -1.11 17.65 -4.52
CA THR A 177 -0.48 16.82 -3.47
C THR A 177 0.72 16.03 -4.00
N LEU A 178 0.69 15.59 -5.26
CA LEU A 178 1.82 14.91 -5.88
C LEU A 178 2.98 15.88 -6.18
N ASN A 179 2.68 17.12 -6.59
CA ASN A 179 3.72 18.14 -6.74
C ASN A 179 4.38 18.43 -5.39
N ALA A 180 3.58 18.66 -4.35
CA ALA A 180 4.06 18.93 -3.00
C ALA A 180 5.01 17.84 -2.49
N ILE A 181 4.65 16.56 -2.63
CA ILE A 181 5.54 15.47 -2.16
C ILE A 181 6.80 15.32 -3.03
N CYS A 182 6.71 15.59 -4.34
CA CYS A 182 7.88 15.58 -5.20
C CYS A 182 8.85 16.72 -4.84
N GLU A 183 8.35 17.92 -4.56
CA GLU A 183 9.17 19.08 -4.21
C GLU A 183 9.72 19.00 -2.78
N THR A 184 8.96 18.48 -1.83
CA THR A 184 9.40 18.35 -0.42
C THR A 184 10.29 17.13 -0.20
N ALA A 185 9.83 15.93 -0.55
CA ALA A 185 10.51 14.68 -0.19
C ALA A 185 11.48 14.19 -1.27
N MET A 186 11.21 14.44 -2.55
CA MET A 186 12.10 14.04 -3.65
C MET A 186 13.02 15.20 -4.09
N GLY A 187 12.66 16.43 -3.69
CA GLY A 187 13.24 17.71 -4.10
C GLY A 187 13.37 17.91 -5.60
N THR A 188 12.42 17.35 -6.36
CA THR A 188 12.24 17.64 -7.77
C THR A 188 10.87 18.24 -7.97
N SER A 189 10.76 19.23 -8.84
CA SER A 189 9.44 19.69 -9.26
C SER A 189 8.90 18.80 -10.38
N LEU A 190 7.61 18.47 -10.29
CA LEU A 190 6.88 17.88 -11.41
C LEU A 190 6.34 18.95 -12.38
N LYS A 191 6.35 20.22 -11.97
CA LYS A 191 5.87 21.35 -12.77
C LYS A 191 6.72 21.48 -14.03
N GLY A 192 6.08 21.86 -15.14
CA GLY A 192 6.76 22.12 -16.41
C GLY A 192 7.21 20.88 -17.20
N LEU A 193 6.99 19.65 -16.69
CA LEU A 193 7.30 18.41 -17.43
C LEU A 193 6.21 18.01 -18.45
N GLY A 194 5.16 18.83 -18.60
CA GLY A 194 4.14 18.72 -19.64
C GLY A 194 3.51 17.32 -19.74
N ALA A 195 3.71 16.67 -20.90
CA ALA A 195 3.14 15.35 -21.16
C ALA A 195 3.64 14.26 -20.20
N PHE A 196 4.85 14.38 -19.66
CA PHE A 196 5.41 13.39 -18.74
C PHE A 196 4.72 13.43 -17.38
N GLN A 197 4.51 14.62 -16.82
CA GLN A 197 3.76 14.85 -15.57
C GLN A 197 2.37 14.21 -15.63
N LYS A 198 1.64 14.46 -16.72
CA LYS A 198 0.31 13.87 -16.95
C LYS A 198 0.36 12.35 -17.01
N LYS A 199 1.36 11.78 -17.72
CA LYS A 199 1.54 10.32 -17.81
C LYS A 199 1.85 9.70 -16.44
N TYR A 200 2.72 10.32 -15.66
CA TYR A 200 3.10 9.82 -14.33
C TYR A 200 1.90 9.84 -13.37
N ARG A 201 1.18 10.97 -13.28
CA ARG A 201 -0.05 11.09 -12.47
C ARG A 201 -1.10 10.06 -12.83
N GLN A 202 -1.38 9.91 -14.13
CA GLN A 202 -2.31 8.89 -14.61
C GLN A 202 -1.83 7.48 -14.28
N ALA A 203 -0.51 7.23 -14.30
CA ALA A 203 0.04 5.95 -13.94
C ALA A 203 -0.15 5.62 -12.46
N VAL A 204 0.08 6.60 -11.57
CA VAL A 204 -0.17 6.46 -10.12
C VAL A 204 -1.65 6.16 -9.86
N HIS A 205 -2.55 6.95 -10.44
CA HIS A 205 -4.00 6.76 -10.26
C HIS A 205 -4.48 5.39 -10.76
N LYS A 206 -4.08 4.99 -11.98
CA LYS A 206 -4.45 3.67 -12.54
C LYS A 206 -3.84 2.52 -11.75
N MET A 207 -2.64 2.69 -11.21
CA MET A 207 -2.02 1.69 -10.33
C MET A 207 -2.83 1.52 -9.05
N GLY A 208 -3.28 2.62 -8.43
CA GLY A 208 -4.16 2.58 -7.25
C GLY A 208 -5.45 1.79 -7.50
N LEU A 209 -6.14 2.09 -8.61
CA LEU A 209 -7.34 1.34 -9.01
C LEU A 209 -7.05 -0.15 -9.25
N LEU A 210 -5.90 -0.47 -9.86
CA LEU A 210 -5.49 -1.84 -10.13
C LEU A 210 -5.18 -2.63 -8.85
N LEU A 211 -4.59 -1.97 -7.83
CA LEU A 211 -4.36 -2.58 -6.53
C LEU A 211 -5.68 -2.94 -5.84
N VAL A 212 -6.66 -2.04 -5.84
CA VAL A 212 -8.00 -2.31 -5.30
C VAL A 212 -8.68 -3.44 -6.10
N TYR A 213 -8.56 -3.43 -7.42
CA TYR A 213 -9.07 -4.49 -8.29
C TYR A 213 -8.51 -5.87 -7.93
N ARG A 214 -7.22 -5.95 -7.58
CA ARG A 214 -6.56 -7.18 -7.12
C ARG A 214 -6.94 -7.57 -5.69
N LEU A 215 -7.10 -6.60 -4.79
CA LEU A 215 -7.45 -6.83 -3.39
C LEU A 215 -8.75 -7.64 -3.24
N VAL A 216 -9.75 -7.32 -4.07
CA VAL A 216 -11.08 -7.97 -4.05
C VAL A 216 -11.16 -9.20 -4.97
N ARG A 217 -10.04 -9.60 -5.59
CA ARG A 217 -9.94 -10.77 -6.49
C ARG A 217 -8.78 -11.67 -6.07
N PRO A 218 -8.98 -12.49 -5.03
CA PRO A 218 -7.91 -13.34 -4.50
C PRO A 218 -7.26 -14.26 -5.54
N TRP A 219 -7.96 -14.69 -6.60
CA TRP A 219 -7.38 -15.47 -7.70
C TRP A 219 -6.32 -14.74 -8.54
N LEU A 220 -6.23 -13.41 -8.41
CA LEU A 220 -5.17 -12.58 -8.99
C LEU A 220 -4.05 -12.26 -7.98
N HIS A 221 -4.13 -12.83 -6.78
CA HIS A 221 -3.13 -12.67 -5.74
C HIS A 221 -1.93 -13.60 -6.02
N PRO A 222 -0.67 -13.15 -5.77
CA PRO A 222 0.51 -13.97 -6.00
C PRO A 222 0.51 -15.31 -5.23
N ILE A 223 -0.16 -15.35 -4.07
CA ILE A 223 -0.29 -16.56 -3.26
C ILE A 223 -1.00 -17.71 -3.98
N LEU A 224 -1.85 -17.41 -4.97
CA LEU A 224 -2.53 -18.40 -5.78
C LEU A 224 -1.77 -18.58 -7.11
N PHE A 225 -1.37 -19.82 -7.39
CA PHE A 225 -0.64 -20.21 -8.62
C PHE A 225 0.64 -19.39 -8.89
N GLY A 226 1.29 -18.87 -7.85
CA GLY A 226 2.54 -18.10 -7.98
C GLY A 226 2.41 -16.80 -8.76
N GLY A 227 1.19 -16.25 -8.91
CA GLY A 227 0.93 -15.03 -9.68
C GLY A 227 0.84 -15.21 -11.20
N LEU A 228 1.05 -16.43 -11.72
CA LEU A 228 1.05 -16.71 -13.17
C LEU A 228 -0.24 -16.26 -13.85
N LEU A 229 -1.39 -16.53 -13.23
CA LEU A 229 -2.71 -16.13 -13.75
C LEU A 229 -2.81 -14.62 -13.93
N PHE A 230 -2.28 -13.86 -12.98
CA PHE A 230 -2.27 -12.41 -13.07
C PHE A 230 -1.28 -11.94 -14.14
N ASP A 231 -0.08 -12.51 -14.19
CA ASP A 231 0.96 -12.08 -15.12
C ASP A 231 0.57 -12.24 -16.59
N ILE A 232 -0.19 -13.27 -16.95
CA ILE A 232 -0.69 -13.45 -18.33
C ILE A 232 -2.01 -12.73 -18.60
N SER A 233 -2.64 -12.13 -17.59
CA SER A 233 -3.92 -11.45 -17.73
C SER A 233 -3.77 -10.02 -18.30
N PRO A 234 -4.80 -9.46 -18.95
CA PRO A 234 -4.78 -8.05 -19.39
C PRO A 234 -4.46 -7.05 -18.26
N PRO A 235 -5.02 -7.20 -17.03
CA PRO A 235 -4.60 -6.41 -15.87
C PRO A 235 -3.11 -6.52 -15.53
N GLY A 236 -2.51 -7.70 -15.67
CA GLY A 236 -1.06 -7.90 -15.47
C GLY A 236 -0.21 -7.19 -16.51
N PHE A 237 -0.59 -7.24 -17.79
CA PHE A 237 0.05 -6.45 -18.84
C PHE A 237 -0.05 -4.95 -18.57
N LEU A 238 -1.22 -4.48 -18.12
CA LEU A 238 -1.42 -3.09 -17.72
C LEU A 238 -0.50 -2.73 -16.55
N GLN A 239 -0.41 -3.57 -15.51
CA GLN A 239 0.48 -3.34 -14.38
C GLN A 239 1.94 -3.14 -14.83
N ARG A 240 2.45 -4.03 -15.69
CA ARG A 240 3.82 -3.92 -16.22
C ARG A 240 4.05 -2.61 -16.98
N LYS A 241 3.09 -2.18 -17.79
CA LYS A 241 3.18 -0.90 -18.51
C LYS A 241 3.22 0.29 -17.55
N LEU A 242 2.36 0.29 -16.53
CA LEU A 242 2.31 1.35 -15.52
C LEU A 242 3.59 1.38 -14.68
N LEU A 243 4.09 0.22 -14.26
CA LEU A 243 5.33 0.10 -13.50
C LEU A 243 6.53 0.69 -14.25
N ARG A 244 6.65 0.47 -15.56
CA ARG A 244 7.72 1.10 -16.36
C ARG A 244 7.71 2.63 -16.30
N ILE A 245 6.53 3.24 -16.26
CA ILE A 245 6.39 4.70 -16.14
C ILE A 245 6.80 5.15 -14.73
N LEU A 246 6.30 4.45 -13.71
CA LEU A 246 6.52 4.80 -12.30
C LEU A 246 7.99 4.60 -11.88
N GLN A 247 8.58 3.48 -12.28
CA GLN A 247 9.99 3.17 -12.05
C GLN A 247 10.89 4.10 -12.85
N GLY A 248 10.58 4.35 -14.14
CA GLY A 248 11.36 5.29 -14.95
C GLY A 248 11.43 6.70 -14.36
N PHE A 249 10.36 7.18 -13.72
CA PHE A 249 10.41 8.44 -12.97
C PHE A 249 11.33 8.37 -11.74
N THR A 250 11.20 7.30 -10.96
CA THR A 250 11.99 7.10 -9.73
C THR A 250 13.47 6.95 -10.05
N ASP A 251 13.81 6.16 -11.07
CA ASP A 251 15.18 5.94 -11.55
C ASP A 251 15.83 7.23 -12.04
N LYS A 252 15.05 8.06 -12.76
CA LYS A 252 15.50 9.39 -13.19
C LYS A 252 15.88 10.27 -12.00
N ILE A 253 15.03 10.35 -10.99
CA ILE A 253 15.30 11.16 -9.78
C ILE A 253 16.52 10.64 -9.04
N ILE A 254 16.64 9.31 -8.89
CA ILE A 254 17.81 8.71 -8.25
C ILE A 254 19.09 9.08 -9.02
N ALA A 255 19.07 9.02 -10.35
CA ALA A 255 20.22 9.40 -11.17
C ALA A 255 20.56 10.89 -11.03
N GLU A 256 19.57 11.78 -11.09
CA GLU A 256 19.75 13.23 -10.90
C GLU A 256 20.34 13.56 -9.52
N ARG A 257 19.89 12.87 -8.47
CA ARG A 257 20.40 13.04 -7.11
C ARG A 257 21.82 12.53 -6.93
N LYS A 258 22.17 11.38 -7.51
CA LYS A 258 23.55 10.89 -7.51
C LYS A 258 24.50 11.89 -8.16
N LEU A 259 24.14 12.40 -9.34
CA LEU A 259 24.93 13.41 -10.04
C LEU A 259 25.05 14.72 -9.25
N TYR A 260 23.99 15.14 -8.56
CA TYR A 260 24.04 16.32 -7.70
C TYR A 260 25.05 16.17 -6.56
N HIS A 261 25.08 15.01 -5.90
CA HIS A 261 26.02 14.74 -4.81
C HIS A 261 27.47 14.64 -5.32
N GLU A 262 27.69 13.98 -6.45
CA GLU A 262 29.00 13.93 -7.11
C GLU A 262 29.53 15.34 -7.46
N ARG A 263 28.67 16.20 -8.04
CA ARG A 263 29.05 17.57 -8.41
C ARG A 263 29.29 18.49 -7.21
N THR A 264 28.62 18.23 -6.09
CA THR A 264 28.76 19.03 -4.86
C THR A 264 29.81 18.45 -3.89
N GLY A 265 30.53 17.40 -4.30
CA GLY A 265 31.57 16.77 -3.48
C GLY A 265 31.02 16.15 -2.17
N ASP A 266 29.80 15.63 -2.23
CA ASP A 266 29.06 15.04 -1.10
C ASP A 266 28.88 15.97 0.10
N ARG A 267 28.92 17.29 -0.12
CA ARG A 267 28.88 18.31 0.95
C ARG A 267 27.75 18.07 1.96
N TYR A 268 26.54 17.79 1.47
CA TYR A 268 25.37 17.57 2.31
C TYR A 268 25.36 16.21 3.04
N LEU A 269 25.97 15.18 2.44
CA LEU A 269 26.08 13.87 3.10
C LEU A 269 27.07 13.94 4.26
N LYS A 270 28.18 14.67 4.08
CA LYS A 270 29.20 14.90 5.12
C LYS A 270 28.66 15.70 6.31
N ILE A 271 27.82 16.72 6.06
CA ILE A 271 27.16 17.47 7.14
C ILE A 271 26.25 16.53 7.95
N PHE A 272 25.49 15.67 7.27
CA PHE A 272 24.60 14.72 7.93
C PHE A 272 25.35 13.64 8.73
N GLU A 273 26.51 13.20 8.26
CA GLU A 273 27.41 12.30 9.03
C GLU A 273 27.95 13.00 10.28
N ASN A 274 28.40 14.24 10.16
CA ASN A 274 28.92 15.02 11.29
C ASN A 274 27.83 15.32 12.34
N ASP A 275 26.60 15.63 11.91
CA ASP A 275 25.46 15.84 12.81
C ASP A 275 25.10 14.54 13.55
N LYS A 276 25.19 13.38 12.91
CA LYS A 276 24.99 12.09 13.58
C LYS A 276 26.09 11.79 14.59
N MET A 277 27.35 12.04 14.26
CA MET A 277 28.47 11.82 15.18
C MET A 277 28.36 12.72 16.41
N THR A 278 27.91 13.96 16.25
CA THR A 278 27.69 14.89 17.37
C THR A 278 26.45 14.55 18.21
N GLU A 279 25.37 14.03 17.62
CA GLU A 279 24.23 13.50 18.40
C GLU A 279 24.59 12.23 19.18
N GLU A 280 25.38 11.32 18.59
CA GLU A 280 25.86 10.10 19.26
C GLU A 280 26.82 10.44 20.42
N ASP A 281 27.79 11.35 20.23
CA ASP A 281 28.69 11.79 21.31
C ASP A 281 27.94 12.47 22.47
N ASN A 282 26.91 13.28 22.17
CA ASN A 282 26.09 13.92 23.20
C ASN A 282 25.17 12.94 23.95
N THR A 283 24.84 11.79 23.36
CA THR A 283 24.05 10.75 24.06
C THR A 283 24.90 9.93 25.04
N TYR A 284 26.22 9.83 24.84
CA TYR A 284 27.13 9.17 25.79
C TYR A 284 27.50 10.04 27.00
N ILE A 285 27.39 11.37 26.90
CA ILE A 285 27.73 12.31 27.98
C ILE A 285 26.54 12.54 28.96
N GLY A 286 25.31 12.16 28.57
CA GLY A 286 24.09 12.39 29.36
C GLY A 286 23.61 11.23 30.24
N SER A 287 24.41 10.18 30.45
CA SER A 287 24.05 9.04 31.31
C SER A 287 24.87 9.02 32.60
N THR A 288 24.48 9.89 33.55
CA THR A 288 24.78 9.76 34.98
C THR A 288 23.50 9.93 35.76
#